data_AF-X1NWQ2-F1
#
_entry.id   AF-X1NWQ2-F1
#
_cell.length_a   1.000
_cell.length_b   1.000
_cell.length_c   1.000
_cell.angle_alpha   90.00
_cell.angle_beta   90.00
_cell.angle_gamma   90.00
#
_symmetry.space_group_name_H-M   'P 1'
#
loop_
_entity.id
_entity.type
_entity.pdbx_description
1 polymer ?
#
loop_
_entity_poly.entity_id
_entity_poly.type
_entity_poly.pdbx_seq_one_letter_code
_entity_poly.pdbx_strand_id
1 'polypeptide(L)'
;MGKSIQLGKIFGIPFRLDYSWFLIFIFITLLLSLSVFPSGYDWSTPYYWMVGIATSLLFFASVLAHELAHSLVGRREGIPAKSITLFFFG
;
A
#
# COMPACT_ATOMS: atom_id res chain seq x y z
N MET A 1 -20.22 10.17 1.16
CA MET A 1 -19.20 11.09 1.70
C MET A 1 -18.20 10.28 2.51
N GLY A 2 -17.31 9.54 1.85
CA GLY A 2 -16.34 8.65 2.51
C GLY A 2 -15.10 9.43 2.91
N LYS A 3 -14.66 9.29 4.16
CA LYS A 3 -13.51 10.00 4.75
C LYS A 3 -12.22 9.62 4.02
N SER A 4 -11.86 10.32 2.95
CA SER A 4 -10.52 10.21 2.36
C SER A 4 -9.65 11.32 2.91
N ILE A 5 -8.47 10.98 3.43
CA ILE A 5 -7.48 11.99 3.79
C ILE A 5 -6.70 12.34 2.52
N GLN A 6 -6.71 13.62 2.14
CA GLN A 6 -5.79 14.11 1.12
C GLN A 6 -4.38 14.13 1.72
N LEU A 7 -3.55 13.15 1.37
CA LEU A 7 -2.19 13.05 1.89
C LEU A 7 -1.21 13.98 1.15
N GLY A 8 -1.55 14.45 -0.06
CA GLY A 8 -0.74 15.46 -0.77
C GLY A 8 -0.77 15.29 -2.29
N LYS A 9 0.29 15.76 -2.96
CA LYS A 9 0.53 15.51 -4.39
C LYS A 9 1.87 14.80 -4.56
N ILE A 10 1.86 13.61 -5.14
CA ILE A 10 3.07 12.88 -5.53
C ILE A 10 3.21 13.03 -7.05
N PHE A 11 4.35 13.54 -7.54
CA PHE A 11 4.59 13.84 -8.97
C PHE A 11 3.52 14.70 -9.68
N GLY A 12 2.86 15.58 -8.93
CA GLY A 12 1.79 16.46 -9.42
C GLY A 12 0.41 15.80 -9.49
N ILE A 13 0.26 14.57 -9.00
CA ILE A 13 -1.00 13.82 -9.00
C ILE A 13 -1.58 13.83 -7.57
N PRO A 14 -2.86 14.24 -7.38
CA PRO A 14 -3.46 14.34 -6.06
C PRO A 14 -3.61 12.95 -5.42
N PHE A 15 -2.90 12.72 -4.33
CA PHE A 15 -2.86 11.48 -3.58
C PHE A 15 -3.88 11.53 -2.42
N ARG A 16 -4.88 10.64 -2.48
CA ARG A 16 -5.89 10.45 -1.44
C ARG A 16 -5.75 9.06 -0.86
N LEU A 17 -5.64 8.95 0.46
CA LEU A 17 -5.62 7.69 1.18
C LEU A 17 -6.95 7.50 1.88
N ASP A 18 -7.61 6.40 1.57
CA ASP A 18 -8.79 5.96 2.28
C ASP A 18 -8.40 5.26 3.59
N TYR A 19 -9.22 5.38 4.64
CA TYR A 19 -8.94 4.70 5.92
C TYR A 19 -8.88 3.17 5.81
N SER A 20 -9.51 2.60 4.76
CA SER A 20 -9.37 1.17 4.45
C SER A 20 -7.92 0.73 4.27
N TRP A 21 -7.02 1.63 3.85
CA TRP A 21 -5.59 1.32 3.73
C TRP A 21 -4.98 0.88 5.06
N PHE A 22 -5.27 1.59 6.16
CA PHE A 22 -4.75 1.24 7.49
C PHE A 22 -5.32 -0.08 8.00
N LEU A 23 -6.62 -0.33 7.74
CA LEU A 23 -7.26 -1.59 8.13
C LEU A 23 -6.57 -2.77 7.46
N ILE A 24 -6.27 -2.65 6.16
CA ILE A 24 -5.66 -3.75 5.41
C ILE A 24 -4.17 -3.86 5.70
N PHE A 25 -3.47 -2.75 5.92
CA PHE A 25 -2.11 -2.76 6.42
C PHE A 25 -1.99 -3.55 7.73
N ILE A 26 -2.88 -3.29 8.69
CA ILE A 26 -2.94 -4.04 9.95
C ILE A 26 -3.27 -5.50 9.68
N PHE A 27 -4.27 -5.80 8.84
CA PHE A 27 -4.67 -7.16 8.51
C PHE A 27 -3.51 -7.99 7.90
N ILE A 28 -2.81 -7.44 6.90
CA ILE A 28 -1.65 -8.11 6.27
C ILE A 28 -0.52 -8.28 7.29
N THR A 29 -0.23 -7.26 8.09
CA THR A 29 0.81 -7.34 9.12
C THR A 29 0.49 -8.44 10.14
N LEU A 30 -0.76 -8.54 10.59
CA LEU A 30 -1.21 -9.60 11.50
C LEU A 30 -1.11 -10.99 10.85
N LEU A 31 -1.60 -11.14 9.62
CA LEU A 31 -1.52 -12.40 8.88
C LEU A 31 -0.07 -12.88 8.75
N LEU A 32 0.84 -11.97 8.39
CA LEU A 32 2.26 -12.28 8.26
C LEU A 32 2.89 -12.63 9.61
N SER A 33 2.64 -11.83 10.65
CA SER A 33 3.31 -11.94 11.95
C SER A 33 2.78 -13.09 12.81
N LEU A 34 1.50 -13.44 12.66
CA LEU A 34 0.84 -14.45 13.50
C LEU A 34 0.67 -15.82 12.82
N SER A 35 0.67 -15.86 11.49
CA SER A 35 0.40 -17.10 10.76
C SER A 35 1.53 -17.47 9.80
N VAL A 36 1.91 -16.57 8.89
CA VAL A 36 2.86 -16.92 7.82
C VAL A 36 4.27 -17.16 8.37
N PHE A 37 4.85 -16.21 9.09
CA PHE A 37 6.23 -16.39 9.57
C PHE A 37 6.35 -17.44 10.68
N PRO A 38 5.46 -17.50 11.70
CA PRO A 38 5.55 -18.53 12.73
C PRO A 38 5.31 -19.97 12.25
N SER A 39 4.68 -20.17 11.08
CA SER A 39 4.45 -21.51 10.54
C SER A 39 5.64 -22.08 9.76
N GLY A 40 6.52 -21.22 9.23
CA GLY A 40 7.66 -21.64 8.41
C GLY A 40 9.02 -21.37 9.03
N TYR A 41 9.09 -20.56 10.07
CA TYR A 41 10.34 -20.13 10.72
C TYR A 41 10.21 -20.25 12.22
N ASP A 42 11.33 -20.51 12.89
CA ASP A 42 11.43 -20.55 14.36
C ASP A 42 12.26 -19.36 14.84
N TRP A 43 11.64 -18.18 14.81
CA TRP A 43 12.20 -16.92 15.30
C TRP A 43 11.54 -16.48 16.60
N SER A 44 12.18 -15.51 17.27
CA SER A 44 11.57 -14.88 18.44
C SER A 44 10.35 -14.03 18.05
N THR A 45 9.37 -13.93 18.93
CA THR A 45 8.13 -13.18 18.70
C THR A 45 8.36 -11.76 18.19
N PRO A 46 9.30 -10.95 18.74
CA PRO A 46 9.56 -9.60 18.22
C PRO A 46 10.02 -9.59 16.76
N TYR A 47 10.74 -10.63 16.34
CA TYR A 47 11.29 -10.72 14.99
C TYR A 47 10.17 -10.93 13.95
N TYR A 48 9.14 -11.73 14.27
CA TYR A 48 7.97 -11.88 13.39
C TYR A 48 7.26 -10.56 13.13
N TRP A 49 7.11 -9.72 14.16
CA TRP A 49 6.49 -8.40 14.02
C TRP A 49 7.35 -7.44 13.21
N MET A 50 8.66 -7.42 13.46
CA MET A 50 9.58 -6.58 12.68
C MET A 50 9.53 -6.93 11.19
N VAL A 51 9.64 -8.21 10.86
CA VAL A 51 9.62 -8.69 9.47
C VAL A 51 8.22 -8.53 8.87
N GLY A 52 7.15 -8.76 9.63
CA GLY A 52 5.76 -8.53 9.22
C GLY A 52 5.48 -7.09 8.83
N ILE A 53 5.87 -6.14 9.68
CA ILE A 53 5.72 -4.70 9.42
C ILE A 53 6.56 -4.30 8.19
N ALA A 54 7.82 -4.72 8.13
CA ALA A 54 8.71 -4.38 7.02
C ALA A 54 8.19 -4.93 5.68
N THR A 55 7.75 -6.19 5.66
CA THR A 55 7.21 -6.85 4.47
C THR A 55 5.90 -6.19 4.02
N SER A 56 5.00 -5.88 4.95
CA SER A 56 3.77 -5.15 4.65
C SER A 56 4.07 -3.78 4.03
N LEU A 57 4.98 -3.00 4.63
CA LEU A 57 5.40 -1.70 4.09
C LEU A 57 5.97 -1.80 2.67
N LEU A 58 6.84 -2.78 2.42
CA LEU A 58 7.41 -3.03 1.08
C LEU A 58 6.35 -3.44 0.07
N PHE A 59 5.41 -4.30 0.47
CA PHE A 59 4.28 -4.71 -0.36
C PHE A 59 3.45 -3.49 -0.80
N PHE A 60 3.05 -2.65 0.15
CA PHE A 60 2.31 -1.42 -0.16
C PHE A 60 3.10 -0.42 -1.00
N ALA A 61 4.41 -0.29 -0.75
CA ALA A 61 5.29 0.55 -1.57
C ALA A 61 5.35 0.04 -3.02
N SER A 62 5.38 -1.28 -3.23
CA SER A 62 5.36 -1.89 -4.57
C SER A 62 4.03 -1.64 -5.29
N VAL A 63 2.90 -1.78 -4.61
CA VAL A 63 1.57 -1.50 -5.19
C VAL A 63 1.47 -0.02 -5.58
N LEU A 64 1.91 0.88 -4.71
CA LEU A 64 1.98 2.31 -5.01
C LEU A 64 2.85 2.60 -6.24
N ALA A 65 4.03 1.98 -6.33
CA ALA A 65 4.91 2.13 -7.48
C ALA A 65 4.28 1.60 -8.78
N HIS A 66 3.54 0.48 -8.70
CA HIS A 66 2.82 -0.11 -9.83
C HIS A 66 1.73 0.83 -10.37
N GLU A 67 0.90 1.41 -9.50
CA GLU A 67 -0.13 2.37 -9.90
C GLU A 67 0.44 3.69 -10.43
N LEU A 68 1.55 4.15 -9.86
CA LEU A 68 2.29 5.30 -10.36
C LEU A 68 2.83 5.04 -11.78
N ALA A 69 3.32 3.83 -12.05
CA ALA A 69 3.80 3.46 -13.38
C ALA A 69 2.68 3.51 -14.42
N HIS A 70 1.50 2.93 -14.12
CA HIS A 70 0.32 3.01 -15.01
C HIS A 70 -0.06 4.45 -15.32
N SER A 71 -0.06 5.29 -14.30
CA SER A 71 -0.45 6.69 -14.43
C SER A 71 0.56 7.51 -15.21
N LEU A 72 1.86 7.22 -15.03
CA LEU A 72 2.94 7.85 -15.78
C LEU A 72 2.90 7.43 -17.26
N VAL A 73 2.64 6.15 -17.54
CA VAL A 73 2.47 5.64 -18.91
C VAL A 73 1.24 6.27 -19.57
N GLY A 74 0.08 6.28 -18.91
CA GLY A 74 -1.13 6.93 -19.44
C GLY A 74 -0.94 8.42 -19.74
N ARG A 75 -0.13 9.11 -18.92
CA ARG A 75 0.24 10.52 -19.17
C ARG A 75 1.09 10.70 -20.42
N ARG A 76 2.00 9.77 -20.72
CA ARG A 76 2.81 9.79 -21.95
C ARG A 76 1.97 9.53 -23.19
N GLU A 77 0.95 8.68 -23.09
CA GLU A 77 0.02 8.35 -24.19
C GLU A 77 -1.09 9.40 -24.39
N GLY A 78 -1.00 10.57 -23.75
CA GLY A 78 -1.96 11.67 -23.95
C GLY A 78 -3.34 11.44 -23.34
N ILE A 79 -3.51 10.41 -22.50
CA ILE A 79 -4.74 10.18 -21.74
C ILE A 79 -4.66 11.00 -20.44
N PRO A 80 -5.50 12.04 -20.26
CA PRO A 80 -5.43 12.89 -19.09
C PRO A 80 -5.93 12.12 -17.86
N ALA A 81 -5.01 11.53 -17.09
CA ALA A 81 -5.29 10.98 -15.78
C ALA A 81 -5.74 12.10 -14.82
N LYS A 82 -7.05 12.37 -14.75
CA LYS A 82 -7.64 13.48 -13.97
C LYS A 82 -7.50 13.31 -12.45
N SER A 83 -7.22 12.11 -11.96
CA SER A 83 -6.83 11.84 -10.57
C SER A 83 -6.43 10.37 -10.40
N ILE A 84 -5.30 10.08 -9.74
CA ILE A 84 -5.10 8.76 -9.12
C ILE A 84 -5.80 8.82 -7.78
N THR A 85 -6.87 8.07 -7.63
CA THR A 85 -7.37 7.75 -6.30
C THR A 85 -6.74 6.40 -6.01
N LEU A 86 -5.80 6.33 -5.07
CA LEU A 86 -5.22 5.05 -4.68
C LEU A 86 -6.28 4.30 -3.89
N PHE A 87 -7.18 3.65 -4.63
CA PHE A 87 -8.10 2.70 -4.06
C PHE A 87 -7.30 1.45 -3.77
N PHE A 88 -7.59 0.76 -2.68
CA PHE A 88 -6.88 -0.49 -2.36
C PHE A 88 -7.00 -1.56 -3.47
N PHE A 89 -7.94 -1.39 -4.42
CA PHE A 89 -8.12 -2.26 -5.58
C PHE A 89 -7.44 -1.77 -6.88
N GLY A 90 -6.75 -0.62 -6.86
CA GLY A 90 -6.42 0.14 -8.06
C GLY A 90 -7.51 1.11 -8.50
#